data_AF-A0A8B6CE54-F1
#
_entry.id   AF-A0A8B6CE54-F1
#
_cell.length_a   1.000
_cell.length_b   1.000
_cell.length_c   1.000
_cell.angle_alpha   90.00
_cell.angle_beta   90.00
_cell.angle_gamma   90.00
#
_symmetry.space_group_name_H-M   'P 1'
#
loop_
_entity.id
_entity.type
_entity.pdbx_description
1 polymer ?
#
loop_
_entity_poly.entity_id
_entity_poly.type
_entity_poly.pdbx_seq_one_letter_code
_entity_poly.pdbx_strand_id
1 'polypeptide(L)'
;MAESEAQYYDEDEDEEMPLTERDLADDAQWKLIQKNTFTRWANEHLKTVNKTIADLENDFSDGLRLVALIEVLSGKKFKHVNRRPNFRTQKLENVTRVLEFLERDEGIRIVNIDSSDIVDSNLKLILGLIWTLILHYSISMPMWEGEEPGPQEGGPTPKQRLLNWVQSKVPDIPIKNFNNDWNNGKAIGALVDAVGPGLCPDWEDWDPKNAKKNAKEAMDAAEKWLDVPQLIKPDEMTNPKIDEMSMMTYLAQFPKAKLKPGAPLRPKLNPNRVRAYGPGLEPKGNQVGAPARFTVETFSAGSGSLEITVLNPKGVKEQCEVVDNKDRNMTYSCVYVPSTEGEYKVIIKFGAKEVNKSPFKVKVEGAAGDASKVTAAGPGIEKTGVVASKRTYFEVFTKKWQGNVDVVILDPQWS
;
A
#
# COMPACT_ATOMS: atom_id res chain seq x y z
N MET A 1 62.38 1.18 21.22
CA MET A 1 61.78 0.99 19.87
C MET A 1 61.17 -0.39 19.91
N ALA A 2 59.86 -0.45 20.08
CA ALA A 2 59.08 -1.68 20.06
C ALA A 2 58.57 -1.84 18.62
N GLU A 3 59.03 -2.88 17.93
CA GLU A 3 58.46 -3.29 16.65
C GLU A 3 57.40 -4.34 16.93
N SER A 4 56.20 -4.07 16.41
CA SER A 4 54.99 -4.87 16.53
C SER A 4 55.03 -6.03 15.54
N GLU A 5 55.00 -7.27 16.04
CA GLU A 5 54.64 -8.44 15.25
C GLU A 5 53.11 -8.49 15.13
N ALA A 6 52.61 -8.20 13.92
CA ALA A 6 51.22 -8.43 13.57
C ALA A 6 51.01 -9.92 13.31
N GLN A 7 50.23 -10.59 14.17
CA GLN A 7 49.71 -11.92 13.89
C GLN A 7 48.62 -11.80 12.81
N TYR A 8 48.95 -12.30 11.62
CA TYR A 8 47.96 -12.67 10.61
C TYR A 8 47.11 -13.81 11.20
N TYR A 9 45.84 -13.53 11.47
CA TYR A 9 44.84 -14.57 11.65
C TYR A 9 44.41 -15.02 10.25
N ASP A 10 44.70 -16.27 9.90
CA ASP A 10 44.12 -16.95 8.74
C ASP A 10 42.59 -16.99 8.93
N GLU A 11 41.87 -16.55 7.90
CA GLU A 11 40.40 -16.43 7.85
C GLU A 11 39.73 -17.67 7.20
N ASP A 12 40.40 -18.83 7.23
CA ASP A 12 39.96 -20.05 6.56
C ASP A 12 39.86 -21.26 7.52
N GLU A 13 38.95 -21.18 8.51
CA GLU A 13 38.42 -22.35 9.21
C GLU A 13 36.91 -22.47 8.91
N ASP A 14 36.58 -22.69 7.64
CA ASP A 14 35.34 -23.39 7.28
C ASP A 14 35.53 -24.89 7.66
N GLU A 15 35.52 -25.20 8.96
CA GLU A 15 35.40 -26.57 9.44
C GLU A 15 34.03 -27.11 9.03
N GLU A 16 34.03 -28.11 8.15
CA GLU A 16 32.84 -28.87 7.75
C GLU A 16 32.17 -29.48 8.99
N MET A 17 31.11 -28.83 9.48
CA MET A 17 30.35 -29.29 10.64
C MET A 17 29.87 -30.74 10.41
N PRO A 18 30.12 -31.69 11.33
CA PRO A 18 29.68 -33.07 11.22
C PRO A 18 28.16 -33.17 10.97
N LEU A 19 27.74 -34.10 10.11
CA LEU A 19 26.31 -34.30 9.75
C LEU A 19 25.38 -34.37 10.97
N THR A 20 25.83 -34.97 12.06
CA THR A 20 25.06 -35.07 13.32
C THR A 20 24.90 -33.74 14.05
N GLU A 21 25.91 -32.87 14.01
CA GLU A 21 25.82 -31.53 14.61
C GLU A 21 24.98 -30.60 13.74
N ARG A 22 25.07 -30.75 12.42
CA ARG A 22 24.20 -30.05 11.47
C ARG A 22 22.74 -30.44 11.64
N ASP A 23 22.43 -31.72 11.81
CA ASP A 23 21.06 -32.21 12.04
C ASP A 23 20.50 -31.72 13.40
N LEU A 24 21.33 -31.65 14.44
CA LEU A 24 20.94 -31.10 15.75
C LEU A 24 20.73 -29.58 15.70
N ALA A 25 21.57 -28.85 14.97
CA ALA A 25 21.43 -27.42 14.74
C ALA A 25 20.17 -27.11 13.90
N ASP A 26 19.91 -27.92 12.88
CA ASP A 26 18.72 -27.82 12.02
C ASP A 26 17.43 -28.07 12.82
N ASP A 27 17.39 -29.08 13.70
CA ASP A 27 16.24 -29.37 14.55
C ASP A 27 16.00 -28.31 15.64
N ALA A 28 17.04 -27.56 16.03
CA ALA A 28 16.93 -26.47 16.99
C ALA A 28 16.39 -25.17 16.38
N GLN A 29 16.69 -24.89 15.11
CA GLN A 29 16.44 -23.58 14.51
C GLN A 29 14.96 -23.27 14.27
N TRP A 30 14.21 -24.21 13.68
CA TRP A 30 12.78 -24.02 13.45
C TRP A 30 11.99 -23.94 14.76
N LYS A 31 12.39 -24.72 15.78
CA LYS A 31 11.81 -24.65 17.14
C LYS A 31 12.03 -23.29 17.79
N LEU A 32 13.22 -22.70 17.60
CA LEU A 32 13.52 -21.37 18.10
C LEU A 32 12.67 -20.30 17.41
N ILE A 33 12.54 -20.37 16.07
CA ILE A 33 11.67 -19.46 15.31
C ILE A 33 10.22 -19.58 15.81
N GLN A 34 9.71 -20.79 15.98
CA GLN A 34 8.36 -21.01 16.48
C GLN A 34 8.17 -20.50 17.91
N LYS A 35 9.09 -20.80 18.83
CA LYS A 35 9.08 -20.28 20.22
C LYS A 35 9.04 -18.76 20.22
N ASN A 36 9.91 -18.11 19.45
CA ASN A 36 9.97 -16.66 19.35
C ASN A 36 8.67 -16.07 18.79
N THR A 37 8.15 -16.66 17.72
CA THR A 37 6.92 -16.20 17.06
C THR A 37 5.72 -16.27 18.00
N PHE A 38 5.56 -17.40 18.66
CA PHE A 38 4.45 -17.64 19.60
C PHE A 38 4.59 -16.76 20.84
N THR A 39 5.82 -16.50 21.28
CA THR A 39 6.10 -15.55 22.37
C THR A 39 5.64 -14.13 22.00
N ARG A 40 6.00 -13.65 20.80
CA ARG A 40 5.58 -12.32 20.31
C ARG A 40 4.07 -12.24 20.12
N TRP A 41 3.46 -13.29 19.58
CA TRP A 41 1.99 -13.36 19.42
C TRP A 41 1.27 -13.25 20.77
N ALA A 42 1.69 -14.03 21.78
CA ALA A 42 1.08 -13.96 23.10
C ALA A 42 1.29 -12.58 23.75
N ASN A 43 2.47 -11.98 23.56
CA ASN A 43 2.77 -10.62 24.05
C ASN A 43 1.93 -9.53 23.38
N GLU A 44 1.58 -9.69 22.10
CA GLU A 44 0.69 -8.76 21.39
C GLU A 44 -0.70 -8.68 22.03
N HIS A 45 -1.18 -9.80 22.59
CA HIS A 45 -2.42 -9.85 23.37
C HIS A 45 -2.22 -9.39 24.82
N LEU A 46 -1.18 -9.91 25.50
CA LEU A 46 -0.93 -9.64 26.92
C LEU A 46 -0.60 -8.18 27.22
N LYS A 47 0.00 -7.44 26.27
CA LYS A 47 0.29 -6.01 26.46
C LYS A 47 -0.97 -5.18 26.72
N THR A 48 -2.14 -5.62 26.23
CA THR A 48 -3.44 -4.95 26.46
C THR A 48 -3.87 -4.97 27.94
N VAL A 49 -3.31 -5.88 28.72
CA VAL A 49 -3.54 -6.03 30.17
C VAL A 49 -2.24 -5.82 30.97
N ASN A 50 -1.27 -5.10 30.39
CA ASN A 50 0.03 -4.78 30.99
C ASN A 50 0.78 -6.01 31.53
N LYS A 51 0.79 -7.08 30.74
CA LYS A 51 1.55 -8.31 31.01
C LYS A 51 2.46 -8.63 29.83
N THR A 52 3.50 -9.39 30.12
CA THR A 52 4.42 -9.92 29.10
C THR A 52 5.00 -11.25 29.56
N ILE A 53 5.40 -12.06 28.59
CA ILE A 53 6.24 -13.24 28.72
C ILE A 53 7.61 -12.97 28.10
N ALA A 54 8.67 -13.33 28.80
CA ALA A 54 10.04 -13.35 28.30
C ALA A 54 10.45 -14.76 27.87
N ASP A 55 9.97 -15.77 28.59
CA ASP A 55 10.25 -17.17 28.30
C ASP A 55 8.96 -17.98 28.25
N LEU A 56 8.53 -18.32 27.03
CA LEU A 56 7.31 -19.09 26.77
C LEU A 56 7.25 -20.42 27.53
N GLU A 57 8.41 -21.01 27.79
CA GLU A 57 8.55 -22.31 28.44
C GLU A 57 8.19 -22.25 29.92
N ASN A 58 8.55 -21.16 30.60
CA ASN A 58 8.50 -21.06 32.06
C ASN A 58 7.45 -20.06 32.56
N ASP A 59 7.16 -19.00 31.80
CA ASP A 59 6.32 -17.89 32.28
C ASP A 59 4.82 -18.22 32.37
N PHE A 60 4.40 -19.36 31.81
CA PHE A 60 3.05 -19.91 31.95
C PHE A 60 2.91 -20.92 33.10
N SER A 61 4.02 -21.36 33.72
CA SER A 61 4.04 -22.44 34.72
C SER A 61 3.20 -22.17 35.97
N ASP A 62 2.92 -20.91 36.29
CA ASP A 62 2.07 -20.52 37.42
C ASP A 62 0.57 -20.38 37.08
N GLY A 63 0.25 -20.48 35.78
CA GLY A 63 -1.08 -20.34 35.20
C GLY A 63 -1.60 -18.90 35.11
N LEU A 64 -0.99 -17.89 35.74
CA LEU A 64 -1.54 -16.53 35.82
C LEU A 64 -1.47 -15.80 34.48
N ARG A 65 -0.38 -15.94 33.74
CA ARG A 65 -0.25 -15.34 32.40
C ARG A 65 -1.10 -16.09 31.38
N LEU A 66 -1.25 -17.40 31.53
CA LEU A 66 -2.10 -18.20 30.67
C LEU A 66 -3.58 -17.81 30.87
N VAL A 67 -4.04 -17.68 32.11
CA VAL A 67 -5.35 -17.10 32.44
C VAL A 67 -5.53 -15.75 31.75
N ALA A 68 -4.59 -14.82 31.94
CA ALA A 68 -4.71 -13.48 31.36
C ALA A 68 -4.78 -13.50 29.82
N LEU A 69 -3.99 -14.36 29.17
CA LEU A 69 -4.02 -14.55 27.72
C LEU A 69 -5.42 -15.04 27.27
N ILE A 70 -5.97 -16.07 27.92
CA ILE A 70 -7.29 -16.60 27.56
C ILE A 70 -8.41 -15.60 27.85
N GLU A 71 -8.31 -14.78 28.91
CA GLU A 71 -9.28 -13.71 29.16
C GLU A 71 -9.28 -12.65 28.05
N VAL A 72 -8.11 -12.31 27.51
CA VAL A 72 -7.99 -11.36 26.40
C VAL A 72 -8.57 -11.96 25.11
N LEU A 73 -8.22 -13.22 24.80
CA LEU A 73 -8.65 -13.89 23.57
C LEU A 73 -10.15 -14.17 23.53
N SER A 74 -10.71 -14.70 24.62
CA SER A 74 -12.13 -15.05 24.71
C SER A 74 -13.04 -13.87 25.06
N GLY A 75 -12.47 -12.79 25.63
CA GLY A 75 -13.23 -11.70 26.22
C GLY A 75 -14.00 -12.07 27.50
N LYS A 76 -13.83 -13.29 28.04
CA LYS A 76 -14.49 -13.79 29.25
C LYS A 76 -13.53 -13.73 30.45
N LYS A 77 -14.06 -13.64 31.69
CA LYS A 77 -13.27 -13.52 32.93
C LYS A 77 -13.36 -14.77 33.80
N PHE A 78 -12.23 -15.16 34.40
CA PHE A 78 -12.19 -16.28 35.35
C PHE A 78 -12.53 -15.81 36.77
N LYS A 79 -13.47 -16.51 37.44
CA LYS A 79 -13.93 -16.14 38.79
C LYS A 79 -13.03 -16.67 39.91
N HIS A 80 -12.51 -17.89 39.78
CA HIS A 80 -11.75 -18.57 40.83
C HIS A 80 -10.34 -18.90 40.32
N VAL A 81 -9.37 -18.03 40.61
CA VAL A 81 -7.96 -18.22 40.24
C VAL A 81 -7.09 -17.97 41.46
N ASN A 82 -6.13 -18.85 41.70
CA ASN A 82 -5.12 -18.68 42.74
C ASN A 82 -4.20 -17.52 42.35
N ARG A 83 -4.40 -16.35 42.96
CA ARG A 83 -3.66 -15.11 42.61
C ARG A 83 -2.19 -15.10 43.05
N ARG A 84 -1.81 -15.99 43.96
CA ARG A 84 -0.44 -16.17 44.46
C ARG A 84 -0.13 -17.67 44.56
N PRO A 85 0.04 -18.37 43.42
CA PRO A 85 0.20 -19.82 43.37
C PRO A 85 1.64 -20.22 43.75
N ASN A 86 1.96 -20.18 45.04
CA ASN A 86 3.28 -20.51 45.58
C ASN A 86 3.53 -22.02 45.58
N PHE A 87 2.47 -22.83 45.74
CA PHE A 87 2.55 -24.28 45.76
C PHE A 87 2.20 -24.88 44.40
N ARG A 88 2.88 -25.97 44.03
CA ARG A 88 2.64 -26.67 42.75
C ARG A 88 1.17 -27.04 42.55
N THR A 89 0.47 -27.43 43.61
CA THR A 89 -0.97 -27.72 43.58
C THR A 89 -1.81 -26.52 43.13
N GLN A 90 -1.50 -25.31 43.62
CA GLN A 90 -2.20 -24.08 43.23
C GLN A 90 -1.94 -23.71 41.76
N LYS A 91 -0.72 -23.96 41.27
CA LYS A 91 -0.35 -23.77 39.87
C LYS A 91 -1.12 -24.73 38.96
N LEU A 92 -1.16 -26.02 39.32
CA LEU A 92 -1.96 -27.03 38.61
C LEU A 92 -3.44 -26.63 38.57
N GLU A 93 -4.02 -26.20 39.69
CA GLU A 93 -5.42 -25.75 39.72
C GLU A 93 -5.69 -24.56 38.78
N ASN A 94 -4.77 -23.60 38.70
CA ASN A 94 -4.91 -22.48 37.76
C ASN A 94 -4.93 -22.96 36.31
N VAL A 95 -3.98 -23.83 35.95
CA VAL A 95 -3.85 -24.35 34.59
C VAL A 95 -5.03 -25.26 34.23
N THR A 96 -5.44 -26.18 35.11
CA THR A 96 -6.59 -27.07 34.89
C THR A 96 -7.85 -26.27 34.58
N ARG A 97 -8.11 -25.18 35.31
CA ARG A 97 -9.26 -24.31 35.04
C ARG A 97 -9.22 -23.69 33.65
N VAL A 98 -8.03 -23.33 33.15
CA VAL A 98 -7.90 -22.83 31.79
C VAL A 98 -8.20 -23.92 30.76
N LEU A 99 -7.60 -25.11 30.92
CA LEU A 99 -7.81 -26.21 29.98
C LEU A 99 -9.29 -26.64 29.94
N GLU A 100 -9.94 -26.76 31.10
CA GLU A 100 -11.37 -27.06 31.20
C GLU A 100 -12.24 -25.99 30.51
N PHE A 101 -11.91 -24.72 30.69
CA PHE A 101 -12.62 -23.61 30.05
C PHE A 101 -12.48 -23.66 28.51
N LEU A 102 -11.27 -23.93 28.00
CA LEU A 102 -11.06 -24.04 26.56
C LEU A 102 -11.91 -25.16 25.94
N GLU A 103 -12.01 -26.32 26.61
CA GLU A 103 -12.83 -27.43 26.13
C GLU A 103 -14.33 -27.18 26.27
N ARG A 104 -14.77 -26.74 27.45
CA ARG A 104 -16.21 -26.66 27.78
C ARG A 104 -16.89 -25.39 27.29
N ASP A 105 -16.22 -24.25 27.42
CA ASP A 105 -16.82 -22.93 27.17
C ASP A 105 -16.47 -22.37 25.78
N GLU A 106 -15.30 -22.72 25.23
CA GLU A 106 -14.85 -22.28 23.90
C GLU A 106 -14.97 -23.38 22.83
N GLY A 107 -15.26 -24.63 23.24
CA GLY A 107 -15.42 -25.76 22.31
C GLY A 107 -14.12 -26.15 21.58
N ILE A 108 -12.97 -25.78 22.14
CA ILE A 108 -11.66 -26.06 21.57
C ILE A 108 -11.23 -27.46 22.01
N ARG A 109 -10.96 -28.34 21.05
CA ARG A 109 -10.42 -29.67 21.36
C ARG A 109 -8.95 -29.55 21.79
N ILE A 110 -8.70 -29.79 23.07
CA ILE A 110 -7.36 -29.92 23.63
C ILE A 110 -6.92 -31.37 23.46
N VAL A 111 -5.72 -31.60 22.90
CA VAL A 111 -5.24 -32.95 22.56
C VAL A 111 -3.91 -33.20 23.26
N ASN A 112 -3.86 -34.26 24.08
CA ASN A 112 -2.64 -34.79 24.68
C ASN A 112 -1.82 -33.76 25.50
N ILE A 113 -2.49 -32.89 26.25
CA ILE A 113 -1.85 -31.97 27.18
C ILE A 113 -2.69 -31.87 28.47
N ASP A 114 -2.01 -31.93 29.61
CA ASP A 114 -2.62 -31.71 30.92
C ASP A 114 -1.97 -30.54 31.67
N SER A 115 -2.43 -30.28 32.90
CA SER A 115 -1.91 -29.17 33.70
C SER A 115 -0.45 -29.35 34.14
N SER A 116 0.01 -30.59 34.30
CA SER A 116 1.40 -30.87 34.69
C SER A 116 2.37 -30.52 33.57
N ASP A 117 2.00 -30.74 32.31
CA ASP A 117 2.84 -30.40 31.16
C ASP A 117 3.19 -28.90 31.11
N ILE A 118 2.28 -28.03 31.54
CA ILE A 118 2.51 -26.58 31.54
C ILE A 118 3.24 -26.15 32.82
N VAL A 119 2.86 -26.71 33.97
CA VAL A 119 3.48 -26.38 35.27
C VAL A 119 4.93 -26.84 35.34
N ASP A 120 5.26 -27.96 34.69
CA ASP A 120 6.59 -28.55 34.65
C ASP A 120 7.35 -28.19 33.35
N SER A 121 6.89 -27.15 32.62
CA SER A 121 7.60 -26.52 31.50
C SER A 121 7.89 -27.43 30.30
N ASN A 122 6.95 -28.29 29.90
CA ASN A 122 7.06 -29.10 28.68
C ASN A 122 6.87 -28.23 27.42
N LEU A 123 7.96 -27.66 26.92
CA LEU A 123 7.96 -26.71 25.80
C LEU A 123 7.19 -27.23 24.57
N LYS A 124 7.34 -28.52 24.21
CA LYS A 124 6.68 -29.09 23.03
C LYS A 124 5.16 -29.01 23.14
N LEU A 125 4.61 -29.34 24.30
CA LEU A 125 3.16 -29.31 24.53
C LEU A 125 2.67 -27.87 24.72
N ILE A 126 3.46 -27.01 25.35
CA ILE A 126 3.17 -25.57 25.44
C ILE A 126 3.06 -24.95 24.04
N LEU A 127 4.01 -25.23 23.13
CA LEU A 127 3.93 -24.79 21.73
C LEU A 127 2.67 -25.31 21.04
N GLY A 128 2.33 -26.59 21.24
CA GLY A 128 1.09 -27.18 20.70
C GLY A 128 -0.18 -26.51 21.20
N LEU A 129 -0.24 -26.14 22.49
CA LEU A 129 -1.36 -25.37 23.05
C LEU A 129 -1.45 -23.98 22.43
N ILE A 130 -0.34 -23.24 22.36
CA ILE A 130 -0.34 -21.88 21.80
C ILE A 130 -0.72 -21.90 20.32
N TRP A 131 -0.27 -22.90 19.56
CA TRP A 131 -0.73 -23.11 18.19
C TRP A 131 -2.24 -23.35 18.12
N THR A 132 -2.79 -24.18 19.00
CA THR A 132 -4.24 -24.42 19.07
C THR A 132 -5.01 -23.10 19.28
N LEU A 133 -4.49 -22.21 20.14
CA LEU A 133 -5.08 -20.90 20.38
C LEU A 133 -4.96 -19.97 19.15
N ILE A 134 -3.79 -19.93 18.49
CA ILE A 134 -3.58 -19.16 17.26
C ILE A 134 -4.54 -19.62 16.17
N LEU A 135 -4.60 -20.93 15.93
CA LEU A 135 -5.46 -21.54 14.91
C LEU A 135 -6.92 -21.19 15.16
N HIS A 136 -7.37 -21.23 16.42
CA HIS A 136 -8.74 -20.91 16.77
C HIS A 136 -9.03 -19.39 16.68
N TYR A 137 -8.33 -18.56 17.45
CA TYR A 137 -8.66 -17.15 17.62
C TYR A 137 -8.14 -16.23 16.52
N SER A 138 -7.05 -16.60 15.83
CA SER A 138 -6.44 -15.74 14.79
C SER A 138 -6.83 -16.17 13.37
N ILE A 139 -7.19 -17.44 13.16
CA ILE A 139 -7.44 -17.97 11.81
C ILE A 139 -8.88 -18.48 11.64
N SER A 140 -9.42 -19.21 12.60
CA SER A 140 -10.72 -19.90 12.43
C SER A 140 -11.91 -19.01 12.78
N MET A 141 -11.92 -18.41 13.97
CA MET A 141 -13.04 -17.61 14.50
C MET A 141 -13.24 -16.24 13.84
N PRO A 142 -12.19 -15.50 13.45
CA PRO A 142 -12.37 -14.19 12.84
C PRO A 142 -13.24 -14.21 11.58
N MET A 143 -14.13 -13.24 11.43
CA MET A 143 -14.79 -12.93 10.15
C MET A 143 -13.85 -12.07 9.30
N TRP A 144 -13.61 -12.45 8.06
CA TRP A 144 -12.83 -11.64 7.11
C TRP A 144 -13.75 -10.91 6.13
N GLU A 145 -13.30 -9.75 5.64
CA GLU A 145 -14.09 -8.97 4.70
C GLU A 145 -14.38 -9.77 3.41
N GLY A 146 -15.65 -9.81 3.01
CA GLY A 146 -16.11 -10.52 1.81
C GLY A 146 -16.56 -11.96 2.05
N GLU A 147 -16.51 -12.46 3.28
CA GLU A 147 -17.09 -13.77 3.63
C GLU A 147 -18.57 -13.65 4.02
N GLU A 148 -19.36 -14.63 3.59
CA GLU A 148 -20.76 -14.73 3.99
C GLU A 148 -20.88 -15.27 5.43
N PRO A 149 -21.81 -14.74 6.25
CA PRO A 149 -22.05 -15.27 7.58
C PRO A 149 -22.73 -16.64 7.50
N GLY A 150 -22.11 -17.68 8.08
CA GLY A 150 -22.75 -18.97 8.29
C GLY A 150 -21.74 -20.12 8.39
N PRO A 151 -22.12 -21.24 9.03
CA PRO A 151 -21.31 -22.45 9.03
C PRO A 151 -21.27 -23.02 7.61
N GLN A 152 -20.08 -23.04 7.00
CA GLN A 152 -19.84 -23.82 5.79
C GLN A 152 -19.53 -25.26 6.20
N GLU A 153 -20.56 -26.11 6.33
CA GLU A 153 -20.34 -27.55 6.44
C GLU A 153 -19.55 -28.04 5.21
N GLY A 154 -18.41 -28.69 5.46
CA GLY A 154 -17.48 -29.09 4.38
C GLY A 154 -16.61 -27.95 3.82
N GLY A 155 -16.53 -26.80 4.50
CA GLY A 155 -15.67 -25.68 4.14
C GLY A 155 -14.17 -25.98 4.24
N PRO A 156 -13.31 -25.07 3.73
CA PRO A 156 -11.86 -25.25 3.74
C PRO A 156 -11.31 -25.35 5.17
N THR A 157 -10.23 -26.11 5.35
CA THR A 157 -9.47 -26.09 6.61
C THR A 157 -8.97 -24.67 6.92
N PRO A 158 -8.68 -24.31 8.18
CA PRO A 158 -8.19 -22.96 8.51
C PRO A 158 -6.93 -22.56 7.72
N LYS A 159 -6.00 -23.51 7.50
CA LYS A 159 -4.83 -23.31 6.64
C LYS A 159 -5.25 -22.96 5.21
N GLN A 160 -6.16 -23.73 4.64
CA GLN A 160 -6.60 -23.57 3.26
C GLN A 160 -7.44 -22.31 3.07
N ARG A 161 -8.22 -21.91 4.08
CA ARG A 161 -8.92 -20.63 4.15
C ARG A 161 -7.92 -19.45 4.06
N LEU A 162 -6.87 -19.46 4.88
CA LEU A 162 -5.82 -18.43 4.84
C LEU A 162 -5.10 -18.42 3.49
N LEU A 163 -4.78 -19.60 2.95
CA LEU A 163 -4.10 -19.73 1.66
C LEU A 163 -4.95 -19.17 0.51
N ASN A 164 -6.24 -19.49 0.49
CA ASN A 164 -7.19 -18.94 -0.48
C ASN A 164 -7.28 -17.42 -0.38
N TRP A 165 -7.34 -16.89 0.85
CA TRP A 165 -7.38 -15.44 1.06
C TRP A 165 -6.11 -14.77 0.52
N VAL A 166 -4.92 -15.28 0.87
CA VAL A 166 -3.65 -14.75 0.37
C VAL A 166 -3.61 -14.82 -1.17
N GLN A 167 -3.92 -15.98 -1.75
CA GLN A 167 -3.90 -16.18 -3.19
C GLN A 167 -4.87 -15.22 -3.92
N SER A 168 -6.00 -14.88 -3.32
CA SER A 168 -6.94 -13.88 -3.88
C SER A 168 -6.37 -12.46 -3.91
N LYS A 169 -5.44 -12.12 -3.02
CA LYS A 169 -4.77 -10.82 -2.96
C LYS A 169 -3.60 -10.73 -3.94
N VAL A 170 -2.90 -11.83 -4.18
CA VAL A 170 -1.74 -11.91 -5.07
C VAL A 170 -1.95 -12.95 -6.18
N PRO A 171 -2.92 -12.77 -7.09
CA PRO A 171 -3.27 -13.78 -8.11
C PRO A 171 -2.12 -14.11 -9.07
N ASP A 172 -1.18 -13.17 -9.26
CA ASP A 172 -0.05 -13.32 -10.18
C ASP A 172 1.12 -14.13 -9.58
N ILE A 173 1.10 -14.41 -8.28
CA ILE A 173 2.11 -15.23 -7.60
C ILE A 173 1.45 -16.54 -7.13
N PRO A 174 1.95 -17.70 -7.56
CA PRO A 174 1.43 -18.97 -7.08
C PRO A 174 1.90 -19.23 -5.64
N ILE A 175 1.01 -19.06 -4.65
CA ILE A 175 1.26 -19.37 -3.24
C ILE A 175 0.64 -20.73 -2.90
N LYS A 176 1.48 -21.72 -2.67
CA LYS A 176 1.13 -23.12 -2.41
C LYS A 176 1.39 -23.54 -0.96
N ASN A 177 2.27 -22.84 -0.26
CA ASN A 177 2.68 -23.18 1.11
C ASN A 177 2.88 -21.93 1.98
N PHE A 178 3.05 -22.17 3.28
CA PHE A 178 3.43 -21.15 4.26
C PHE A 178 4.88 -21.33 4.72
N ASN A 179 5.78 -21.72 3.82
CA ASN A 179 7.22 -21.77 4.09
C ASN A 179 8.02 -21.14 2.93
N ASN A 180 8.42 -21.94 1.96
CA ASN A 180 9.43 -21.59 0.97
C ASN A 180 8.96 -20.54 -0.04
N ASP A 181 7.66 -20.43 -0.30
CA ASP A 181 7.11 -19.44 -1.25
C ASP A 181 7.35 -17.99 -0.79
N TRP A 182 7.64 -17.80 0.50
CA TRP A 182 7.86 -16.50 1.13
C TRP A 182 9.33 -16.16 1.32
N ASN A 183 10.24 -17.14 1.20
CA ASN A 183 11.62 -16.99 1.66
C ASN A 183 12.45 -15.96 0.88
N ASN A 184 12.07 -15.60 -0.35
CA ASN A 184 12.77 -14.55 -1.11
C ASN A 184 12.26 -13.12 -0.83
N GLY A 185 11.26 -12.98 0.05
CA GLY A 185 10.68 -11.70 0.46
C GLY A 185 9.80 -10.99 -0.58
N LYS A 186 9.66 -11.51 -1.80
CA LYS A 186 8.81 -10.87 -2.84
C LYS A 186 7.33 -11.08 -2.58
N ALA A 187 6.93 -12.28 -2.15
CA ALA A 187 5.54 -12.59 -1.85
C ALA A 187 4.95 -11.71 -0.75
N ILE A 188 5.74 -11.40 0.30
CA ILE A 188 5.29 -10.46 1.34
C ILE A 188 5.22 -9.02 0.82
N GLY A 189 6.14 -8.59 -0.05
CA GLY A 189 6.05 -7.29 -0.73
C GLY A 189 4.77 -7.16 -1.55
N ALA A 190 4.47 -8.18 -2.36
CA ALA A 190 3.25 -8.25 -3.15
C ALA A 190 1.98 -8.21 -2.28
N LEU A 191 1.95 -8.97 -1.17
CA LEU A 191 0.81 -8.97 -0.27
C LEU A 191 0.62 -7.61 0.41
N VAL A 192 1.70 -6.98 0.87
CA VAL A 192 1.66 -5.65 1.49
C VAL A 192 1.17 -4.60 0.50
N ASP A 193 1.63 -4.62 -0.76
CA ASP A 193 1.13 -3.72 -1.79
C ASP A 193 -0.33 -4.02 -2.18
N ALA A 194 -0.73 -5.29 -2.21
CA ALA A 194 -2.13 -5.65 -2.49
C ALA A 194 -3.09 -5.16 -1.39
N VAL A 195 -2.66 -5.17 -0.13
CA VAL A 195 -3.46 -4.70 1.01
C VAL A 195 -3.38 -3.17 1.16
N GLY A 196 -2.22 -2.57 0.88
CA GLY A 196 -2.01 -1.12 0.86
C GLY A 196 -1.31 -0.68 -0.43
N PRO A 197 -2.04 -0.46 -1.54
CA PRO A 197 -1.45 -0.13 -2.84
C PRO A 197 -0.55 1.11 -2.80
N GLY A 198 0.71 0.92 -3.19
CA GLY A 198 1.76 1.93 -3.16
C GLY A 198 2.66 1.89 -1.93
N LEU A 199 2.49 0.91 -1.03
CA LEU A 199 3.43 0.64 0.06
C LEU A 199 4.68 -0.11 -0.43
N CYS A 200 4.54 -1.02 -1.40
CA CYS A 200 5.65 -1.76 -2.01
C CYS A 200 5.47 -1.84 -3.54
N PRO A 201 5.38 -0.70 -4.27
CA PRO A 201 4.92 -0.67 -5.66
C PRO A 201 5.86 -1.35 -6.67
N ASP A 202 7.11 -1.55 -6.30
CA ASP A 202 8.21 -2.11 -7.09
C ASP A 202 8.60 -3.53 -6.64
N TRP A 203 7.74 -4.20 -5.86
CA TRP A 203 7.98 -5.55 -5.35
C TRP A 203 8.32 -6.57 -6.48
N GLU A 204 7.76 -6.36 -7.68
CA GLU A 204 8.03 -7.19 -8.86
C GLU A 204 9.49 -7.10 -9.34
N ASP A 205 10.13 -5.95 -9.15
CA ASP A 205 11.49 -5.66 -9.61
C ASP A 205 12.55 -6.02 -8.55
N TRP A 206 12.11 -6.39 -7.34
CA TRP A 206 13.03 -6.78 -6.27
C TRP A 206 13.85 -8.03 -6.65
N ASP A 207 15.15 -7.97 -6.33
CA ASP A 207 16.09 -9.07 -6.52
C ASP A 207 15.80 -10.18 -5.49
N PRO A 208 15.43 -11.40 -5.92
CA PRO A 208 15.13 -12.50 -5.01
C PRO A 208 16.33 -12.93 -4.15
N LYS A 209 17.57 -12.58 -4.53
CA LYS A 209 18.77 -12.86 -3.71
C LYS A 209 18.85 -11.97 -2.47
N ASN A 210 18.18 -10.82 -2.47
CA ASN A 210 18.14 -9.89 -1.35
C ASN A 210 16.97 -10.18 -0.39
N ALA A 211 16.71 -11.46 -0.15
CA ALA A 211 15.57 -11.97 0.62
C ALA A 211 15.27 -11.18 1.91
N LYS A 212 16.27 -11.06 2.79
CA LYS A 212 16.15 -10.36 4.08
C LYS A 212 15.79 -8.88 3.91
N LYS A 213 16.36 -8.21 2.91
CA LYS A 213 16.06 -6.80 2.61
C LYS A 213 14.62 -6.66 2.13
N ASN A 214 14.20 -7.50 1.19
CA ASN A 214 12.84 -7.51 0.64
C ASN A 214 11.81 -7.73 1.75
N ALA A 215 12.01 -8.75 2.58
CA ALA A 215 11.15 -9.04 3.72
C ALA A 215 11.11 -7.86 4.70
N LYS A 216 12.28 -7.29 5.05
CA LYS A 216 12.35 -6.16 5.96
C LYS A 216 11.58 -4.95 5.45
N GLU A 217 11.76 -4.60 4.19
CA GLU A 217 11.10 -3.45 3.57
C GLU A 217 9.57 -3.60 3.60
N ALA A 218 9.05 -4.76 3.22
CA ALA A 218 7.62 -5.05 3.26
C ALA A 218 7.06 -5.08 4.69
N MET A 219 7.74 -5.75 5.61
CA MET A 219 7.28 -5.93 6.99
C MET A 219 7.31 -4.63 7.80
N ASP A 220 8.33 -3.79 7.61
CA ASP A 220 8.38 -2.45 8.22
C ASP A 220 7.22 -1.57 7.70
N ALA A 221 6.90 -1.66 6.41
CA ALA A 221 5.77 -0.94 5.84
C ALA A 221 4.43 -1.44 6.40
N ALA A 222 4.27 -2.76 6.52
CA ALA A 222 3.07 -3.39 7.10
C ALA A 222 2.87 -2.99 8.57
N GLU A 223 3.92 -3.03 9.39
CA GLU A 223 3.86 -2.63 10.80
C GLU A 223 3.50 -1.15 10.93
N LYS A 224 4.18 -0.30 10.17
CA LYS A 224 3.99 1.15 10.26
C LYS A 224 2.61 1.58 9.78
N TRP A 225 2.16 1.08 8.64
CA TRP A 225 1.02 1.63 7.91
C TRP A 225 -0.22 0.74 7.88
N LEU A 226 -0.10 -0.55 8.22
CA LEU A 226 -1.21 -1.51 8.24
C LEU A 226 -1.52 -2.04 9.65
N ASP A 227 -0.78 -1.61 10.68
CA ASP A 227 -0.87 -2.13 12.06
C ASP A 227 -0.64 -3.65 12.14
N VAL A 228 0.27 -4.17 11.32
CA VAL A 228 0.66 -5.59 11.35
C VAL A 228 1.99 -5.74 12.10
N PRO A 229 1.98 -6.04 13.41
CA PRO A 229 3.20 -6.18 14.19
C PRO A 229 4.05 -7.36 13.70
N GLN A 230 5.37 -7.22 13.79
CA GLN A 230 6.34 -8.21 13.33
C GLN A 230 6.46 -9.38 14.32
N LEU A 231 5.49 -10.31 14.26
CA LEU A 231 5.48 -11.54 15.07
C LEU A 231 6.63 -12.49 14.67
N ILE A 232 6.99 -12.49 13.40
CA ILE A 232 8.25 -13.05 12.90
C ILE A 232 9.17 -11.92 12.48
N LYS A 233 10.49 -12.12 12.56
CA LYS A 233 11.47 -11.16 12.03
C LYS A 233 11.74 -11.41 10.55
N PRO A 234 12.28 -10.43 9.80
CA PRO A 234 12.63 -10.61 8.39
C PRO A 234 13.59 -11.78 8.14
N ASP A 235 14.62 -11.94 8.97
CA ASP A 235 15.57 -13.06 8.87
C ASP A 235 14.91 -14.41 9.19
N GLU A 236 13.98 -14.45 10.15
CA GLU A 236 13.18 -15.64 10.48
C GLU A 236 12.25 -16.02 9.31
N MET A 237 11.54 -15.05 8.70
CA MET A 237 10.67 -15.27 7.52
C MET A 237 11.43 -15.83 6.32
N THR A 238 12.64 -15.31 6.09
CA THR A 238 13.47 -15.71 4.95
C THR A 238 14.28 -16.98 5.20
N ASN A 239 14.13 -17.57 6.38
CA ASN A 239 14.84 -18.79 6.74
C ASN A 239 14.25 -19.98 5.96
N PRO A 240 15.06 -20.76 5.21
CA PRO A 240 14.62 -21.97 4.50
C PRO A 240 14.00 -23.06 5.38
N LYS A 241 14.21 -22.98 6.70
CA LYS A 241 13.73 -23.95 7.69
C LYS A 241 12.53 -23.44 8.48
N ILE A 242 11.95 -22.28 8.13
CA ILE A 242 10.76 -21.77 8.81
C ILE A 242 9.60 -22.78 8.72
N ASP A 243 8.93 -22.99 9.85
CA ASP A 243 7.74 -23.83 9.91
C ASP A 243 6.48 -23.05 9.47
N GLU A 244 5.49 -23.78 8.94
CA GLU A 244 4.26 -23.15 8.47
C GLU A 244 3.46 -22.47 9.59
N MET A 245 3.55 -22.95 10.84
CA MET A 245 2.78 -22.36 11.94
C MET A 245 3.27 -20.94 12.24
N SER A 246 4.58 -20.73 12.28
CA SER A 246 5.17 -19.40 12.46
C SER A 246 4.75 -18.43 11.36
N MET A 247 4.85 -18.86 10.10
CA MET A 247 4.45 -18.04 8.95
C MET A 247 2.96 -17.72 8.97
N MET A 248 2.10 -18.72 9.20
CA MET A 248 0.65 -18.53 9.30
C MET A 248 0.28 -17.59 10.44
N THR A 249 0.97 -17.67 11.58
CA THR A 249 0.74 -16.78 12.73
C THR A 249 0.92 -15.32 12.34
N TYR A 250 1.98 -15.00 11.60
CA TYR A 250 2.22 -13.63 11.12
C TYR A 250 1.23 -13.20 10.04
N LEU A 251 0.99 -14.05 9.03
CA LEU A 251 0.15 -13.72 7.87
C LEU A 251 -1.33 -13.61 8.21
N ALA A 252 -1.81 -14.33 9.23
CA ALA A 252 -3.20 -14.28 9.69
C ALA A 252 -3.65 -12.91 10.22
N GLN A 253 -2.72 -11.96 10.38
CA GLN A 253 -3.02 -10.58 10.78
C GLN A 253 -3.54 -9.73 9.61
N PHE A 254 -3.09 -10.03 8.37
CA PHE A 254 -3.40 -9.23 7.19
C PHE A 254 -4.88 -9.15 6.80
N PRO A 255 -5.72 -10.19 6.96
CA PRO A 255 -7.14 -10.11 6.64
C PRO A 255 -7.92 -9.02 7.36
N LYS A 256 -7.43 -8.54 8.51
CA LYS A 256 -8.02 -7.43 9.29
C LYS A 256 -7.26 -6.11 9.16
N ALA A 257 -6.14 -6.12 8.45
CA ALA A 257 -5.25 -4.99 8.38
C ALA A 257 -5.90 -3.83 7.61
N LYS A 258 -5.70 -2.60 8.11
CA LYS A 258 -6.30 -1.39 7.53
C LYS A 258 -5.24 -0.35 7.31
N LEU A 259 -5.29 0.27 6.14
CA LEU A 259 -4.35 1.34 5.79
C LEU A 259 -4.57 2.57 6.67
N LYS A 260 -3.51 3.00 7.36
CA LYS A 260 -3.53 4.23 8.15
C LYS A 260 -3.63 5.47 7.26
N PRO A 261 -4.38 6.51 7.68
CA PRO A 261 -4.38 7.80 7.02
C PRO A 261 -2.97 8.39 6.93
N GLY A 262 -2.65 9.02 5.79
CA GLY A 262 -1.35 9.67 5.58
C GLY A 262 -0.21 8.72 5.19
N ALA A 263 -0.50 7.46 4.88
CA ALA A 263 0.49 6.55 4.31
C ALA A 263 1.11 7.16 3.03
N PRO A 264 2.45 7.09 2.87
CA PRO A 264 3.16 7.66 1.73
C PRO A 264 3.04 6.72 0.53
N LEU A 265 1.83 6.59 0.00
CA LEU A 265 1.54 5.71 -1.12
C LEU A 265 2.26 6.23 -2.35
N ARG A 266 3.14 5.41 -2.92
CA ARG A 266 3.77 5.64 -4.21
C ARG A 266 3.12 4.69 -5.20
N PRO A 267 2.10 5.11 -5.97
CA PRO A 267 1.52 4.22 -6.95
C PRO A 267 2.59 3.69 -7.93
N LYS A 268 2.42 2.46 -8.41
CA LYS A 268 3.26 1.90 -9.47
C LYS A 268 3.23 2.82 -10.70
N LEU A 269 4.37 3.04 -11.34
CA LEU A 269 4.48 3.88 -12.53
C LEU A 269 3.48 3.41 -13.60
N ASN A 270 2.49 4.23 -13.91
CA ASN A 270 1.48 3.97 -14.92
C ASN A 270 1.15 5.24 -15.72
N PRO A 271 1.78 5.43 -16.89
CA PRO A 271 1.54 6.60 -17.76
C PRO A 271 0.08 6.79 -18.17
N ASN A 272 -0.71 5.72 -18.22
CA ASN A 272 -2.13 5.78 -18.58
C ASN A 272 -3.00 6.41 -17.48
N ARG A 273 -2.46 6.56 -16.26
CA ARG A 273 -3.13 7.25 -15.16
C ARG A 273 -2.78 8.75 -15.07
N VAL A 274 -1.89 9.25 -15.94
CA VAL A 274 -1.65 10.70 -16.07
C VAL A 274 -2.85 11.34 -16.76
N ARG A 275 -3.30 12.48 -16.24
CA ARG A 275 -4.37 13.28 -16.85
C ARG A 275 -3.80 14.62 -17.31
N ALA A 276 -4.04 14.98 -18.55
CA ALA A 276 -3.69 16.29 -19.09
C ALA A 276 -4.94 16.98 -19.62
N TYR A 277 -5.16 18.24 -19.26
CA TYR A 277 -6.36 18.99 -19.60
C TYR A 277 -6.13 20.50 -19.58
N GLY A 278 -6.98 21.24 -20.29
CA GLY A 278 -6.96 22.71 -20.34
C GLY A 278 -6.92 23.25 -21.77
N PRO A 279 -7.16 24.57 -21.95
CA PRO A 279 -7.32 25.19 -23.26
C PRO A 279 -6.19 24.91 -24.25
N GLY A 280 -4.94 24.85 -23.78
CA GLY A 280 -3.76 24.57 -24.60
C GLY A 280 -3.66 23.16 -25.16
N LEU A 281 -4.56 22.24 -24.78
CA LEU A 281 -4.66 20.89 -25.35
C LEU A 281 -5.96 20.69 -26.15
N GLU A 282 -6.85 21.69 -26.16
CA GLU A 282 -8.11 21.59 -26.88
C GLU A 282 -7.88 21.65 -28.40
N PRO A 283 -8.66 20.91 -29.21
CA PRO A 283 -8.44 20.85 -30.66
C PRO A 283 -8.57 22.20 -31.40
N LYS A 284 -9.24 23.19 -30.78
CA LYS A 284 -9.51 24.53 -31.35
C LYS A 284 -9.49 25.59 -30.25
N GLY A 285 -9.45 26.86 -30.64
CA GLY A 285 -9.56 28.02 -29.74
C GLY A 285 -8.22 28.63 -29.31
N ASN A 286 -7.10 28.01 -29.68
CA ASN A 286 -5.77 28.58 -29.50
C ASN A 286 -5.41 29.50 -30.68
N GLN A 287 -4.68 30.58 -30.41
CA GLN A 287 -4.35 31.61 -31.40
C GLN A 287 -2.85 31.92 -31.41
N VAL A 288 -2.33 32.34 -32.56
CA VAL A 288 -0.95 32.80 -32.69
C VAL A 288 -0.68 33.96 -31.73
N GLY A 289 0.41 33.87 -30.96
CA GLY A 289 0.85 34.89 -30.01
C GLY A 289 0.10 34.90 -28.66
N ALA A 290 -0.98 34.14 -28.51
CA ALA A 290 -1.71 34.01 -27.25
C ALA A 290 -1.18 32.83 -26.41
N PRO A 291 -1.04 32.96 -25.07
CA PRO A 291 -0.61 31.85 -24.22
C PRO A 291 -1.61 30.68 -24.21
N ALA A 292 -1.16 29.51 -24.66
CA ALA A 292 -1.88 28.25 -24.59
C ALA A 292 -1.53 27.52 -23.29
N ARG A 293 -2.50 27.44 -22.36
CA ARG A 293 -2.29 26.93 -20.99
C ARG A 293 -2.94 25.57 -20.78
N PHE A 294 -2.26 24.66 -20.10
CA PHE A 294 -2.82 23.38 -19.69
C PHE A 294 -2.18 22.88 -18.39
N THR A 295 -2.78 21.85 -17.80
CA THR A 295 -2.35 21.21 -16.55
C THR A 295 -2.13 19.73 -16.77
N VAL A 296 -1.09 19.17 -16.15
CA VAL A 296 -0.82 17.73 -16.09
C VAL A 296 -0.87 17.26 -14.64
N GLU A 297 -1.70 16.26 -14.35
CA GLU A 297 -1.89 15.64 -13.03
C GLU A 297 -1.26 14.24 -13.02
N THR A 298 -0.36 13.98 -12.07
CA THR A 298 0.46 12.76 -12.04
C THR A 298 0.28 11.89 -10.80
N PHE A 299 -0.49 12.32 -9.79
CA PHE A 299 -0.62 11.60 -8.52
C PHE A 299 -0.95 10.11 -8.67
N SER A 300 -1.91 9.78 -9.55
CA SER A 300 -2.35 8.40 -9.78
C SER A 300 -1.39 7.57 -10.65
N ALA A 301 -0.39 8.21 -11.25
CA ALA A 301 0.53 7.63 -12.22
C ALA A 301 1.84 7.12 -11.61
N GLY A 302 2.06 7.32 -10.32
CA GLY A 302 3.28 6.90 -9.64
C GLY A 302 4.45 7.86 -9.79
N SER A 303 5.64 7.42 -9.40
CA SER A 303 6.87 8.23 -9.52
C SER A 303 7.47 8.10 -10.92
N GLY A 304 7.62 9.22 -11.63
CA GLY A 304 8.20 9.27 -12.98
C GLY A 304 8.54 10.70 -13.41
N SER A 305 9.42 10.84 -14.41
CA SER A 305 9.77 12.14 -15.00
C SER A 305 8.72 12.59 -16.01
N LEU A 306 8.25 13.83 -15.91
CA LEU A 306 7.38 14.47 -16.89
C LEU A 306 8.22 15.12 -18.00
N GLU A 307 7.95 14.78 -19.26
CA GLU A 307 8.56 15.42 -20.43
C GLU A 307 7.46 15.90 -21.38
N ILE A 308 7.55 17.17 -21.79
CA ILE A 308 6.59 17.81 -22.71
C ILE A 308 7.35 18.31 -23.93
N THR A 309 6.88 17.91 -25.12
CA THR A 309 7.40 18.42 -26.40
C THR A 309 6.26 19.01 -27.20
N VAL A 310 6.35 20.30 -27.53
CA VAL A 310 5.41 20.98 -28.43
C VAL A 310 6.06 21.11 -29.80
N LEU A 311 5.43 20.56 -30.83
CA LEU A 311 5.87 20.67 -32.22
C LEU A 311 4.90 21.56 -33.00
N ASN A 312 5.44 22.58 -33.67
CA ASN A 312 4.66 23.40 -34.60
C ASN A 312 4.37 22.64 -35.92
N PRO A 313 3.62 23.23 -36.86
CA PRO A 313 3.24 22.57 -38.11
C PRO A 313 4.42 22.17 -38.99
N LYS A 314 5.59 22.78 -38.80
CA LYS A 314 6.84 22.45 -39.51
C LYS A 314 7.67 21.37 -38.79
N GLY A 315 7.18 20.83 -37.67
CA GLY A 315 7.89 19.86 -36.84
C GLY A 315 9.00 20.48 -35.98
N VAL A 316 9.07 21.81 -35.89
CA VAL A 316 10.06 22.51 -35.06
C VAL A 316 9.54 22.58 -33.62
N LYS A 317 10.44 22.35 -32.65
CA LYS A 317 10.12 22.43 -31.23
C LYS A 317 9.83 23.87 -30.82
N GLU A 318 8.74 24.05 -30.09
CA GLU A 318 8.37 25.31 -29.43
C GLU A 318 8.70 25.20 -27.95
N GLN A 319 9.08 26.32 -27.34
CA GLN A 319 9.36 26.37 -25.91
C GLN A 319 8.06 26.20 -25.12
N CYS A 320 8.06 25.28 -24.17
CA CYS A 320 6.99 25.10 -23.20
C CYS A 320 7.54 25.28 -21.79
N GLU A 321 6.97 26.23 -21.06
CA GLU A 321 7.26 26.46 -19.66
C GLU A 321 6.47 25.47 -18.82
N VAL A 322 7.13 24.80 -17.87
CA VAL A 322 6.55 23.79 -17.00
C VAL A 322 6.89 24.15 -15.55
N VAL A 323 5.87 24.32 -14.72
CA VAL A 323 6.01 24.66 -13.29
C VAL A 323 5.37 23.56 -12.46
N ASP A 324 6.15 22.96 -11.56
CA ASP A 324 5.64 22.04 -10.53
C ASP A 324 4.96 22.84 -9.42
N ASN A 325 3.65 22.61 -9.23
CA ASN A 325 2.85 23.31 -8.24
C ASN A 325 3.02 22.78 -6.81
N LYS A 326 3.68 21.63 -6.64
CA LYS A 326 3.93 20.98 -5.34
C LYS A 326 2.67 20.79 -4.49
N ASP A 327 1.55 20.52 -5.14
CA ASP A 327 0.27 20.25 -4.48
C ASP A 327 0.06 18.75 -4.20
N ARG A 328 -1.00 18.42 -3.46
CA ARG A 328 -1.34 17.03 -3.10
C ARG A 328 -1.67 16.16 -4.33
N ASN A 329 -2.13 16.78 -5.42
CA ASN A 329 -2.51 16.09 -6.65
C ASN A 329 -1.33 15.96 -7.64
N MET A 330 -0.13 16.40 -7.24
CA MET A 330 1.10 16.40 -8.05
C MET A 330 0.85 17.00 -9.44
N THR A 331 0.37 18.25 -9.46
CA THR A 331 0.04 18.97 -10.69
C THR A 331 1.19 19.82 -11.24
N TYR A 332 1.27 19.90 -12.57
CA TYR A 332 2.20 20.74 -13.31
C TYR A 332 1.43 21.73 -14.18
N SER A 333 1.72 23.02 -14.02
CA SER A 333 1.17 24.07 -14.87
C SER A 333 2.07 24.30 -16.09
N CYS A 334 1.50 24.18 -17.27
CA CYS A 334 2.22 24.20 -18.54
C CYS A 334 1.72 25.32 -19.44
N VAL A 335 2.63 26.04 -20.08
CA VAL A 335 2.30 27.14 -21.00
C VAL A 335 3.21 27.09 -22.22
N TYR A 336 2.65 27.26 -23.41
CA TYR A 336 3.41 27.56 -24.63
C TYR A 336 2.74 28.70 -25.39
N VAL A 337 3.51 29.40 -26.23
CA VAL A 337 2.99 30.50 -27.07
C VAL A 337 3.16 30.12 -28.54
N PRO A 338 2.07 29.80 -29.27
CA PRO A 338 2.19 29.42 -30.68
C PRO A 338 2.73 30.55 -31.54
N SER A 339 3.79 30.29 -32.31
CA SER A 339 4.42 31.29 -33.19
C SER A 339 3.83 31.33 -34.61
N THR A 340 3.11 30.28 -35.03
CA THR A 340 2.59 30.12 -36.39
C THR A 340 1.18 29.54 -36.40
N GLU A 341 0.41 29.81 -37.45
CA GLU A 341 -0.89 29.18 -37.66
C GLU A 341 -0.72 27.72 -38.15
N GLY A 342 -1.60 26.82 -37.71
CA GLY A 342 -1.66 25.44 -38.19
C GLY A 342 -1.87 24.39 -37.10
N GLU A 343 -1.69 23.11 -37.45
CA GLU A 343 -1.82 21.99 -36.52
C GLU A 343 -0.52 21.75 -35.74
N TYR A 344 -0.60 21.92 -34.42
CA TYR A 344 0.46 21.63 -33.46
C TYR A 344 0.29 20.22 -32.90
N LYS A 345 1.41 19.59 -32.50
CA LYS A 345 1.42 18.33 -31.75
C LYS A 345 2.04 18.57 -30.38
N VAL A 346 1.26 18.37 -29.32
CA VAL A 346 1.74 18.38 -27.94
C VAL A 346 1.92 16.93 -27.48
N ILE A 347 3.16 16.51 -27.30
CA ILE A 347 3.54 15.16 -26.87
C ILE A 347 3.84 15.23 -25.38
N ILE A 348 3.17 14.39 -24.58
CA ILE A 348 3.36 14.31 -23.14
C ILE A 348 3.82 12.90 -22.79
N LYS A 349 4.99 12.79 -22.15
CA LYS A 349 5.54 11.54 -21.66
C LYS A 349 5.69 11.55 -20.15
N PHE A 350 5.48 10.40 -19.54
CA PHE A 350 5.71 10.15 -18.13
C PHE A 350 6.47 8.83 -17.96
N GLY A 351 7.63 8.88 -17.30
CA GLY A 351 8.50 7.69 -17.16
C GLY A 351 8.91 7.10 -18.52
N ALA A 352 9.33 7.96 -19.46
CA ALA A 352 9.74 7.65 -20.83
C ALA A 352 8.67 7.08 -21.78
N LYS A 353 7.42 6.91 -21.33
CA LYS A 353 6.29 6.44 -22.15
C LYS A 353 5.26 7.55 -22.37
N GLU A 354 4.60 7.56 -23.52
CA GLU A 354 3.52 8.52 -23.79
C GLU A 354 2.31 8.26 -22.88
N VAL A 355 1.66 9.34 -22.47
CA VAL A 355 0.44 9.28 -21.65
C VAL A 355 -0.78 9.07 -22.53
N ASN A 356 -1.92 8.72 -21.91
CA ASN A 356 -3.18 8.61 -22.62
C ASN A 356 -3.52 9.90 -23.39
N LYS A 357 -3.97 9.73 -24.64
CA LYS A 357 -4.31 10.79 -25.61
C LYS A 357 -3.12 11.60 -26.16
N SER A 358 -1.90 11.36 -25.70
CA SER A 358 -0.71 11.86 -26.40
C SER A 358 -0.55 11.12 -27.74
N PRO A 359 -0.19 11.82 -28.84
CA PRO A 359 -0.05 13.27 -28.94
C PRO A 359 -1.40 14.00 -29.03
N PHE A 360 -1.49 15.16 -28.38
CA PHE A 360 -2.62 16.08 -28.53
C PHE A 360 -2.46 16.91 -29.79
N LYS A 361 -3.47 16.91 -30.65
CA LYS A 361 -3.50 17.71 -31.88
C LYS A 361 -4.25 19.01 -31.62
N VAL A 362 -3.57 20.14 -31.74
CA VAL A 362 -4.11 21.47 -31.43
C VAL A 362 -4.09 22.33 -32.67
N LYS A 363 -5.26 22.69 -33.20
CA LYS A 363 -5.35 23.64 -34.31
C LYS A 363 -5.24 25.06 -33.77
N VAL A 364 -4.17 25.74 -34.14
CA VAL A 364 -3.92 27.14 -33.82
C VAL A 364 -4.41 28.00 -34.98
N GLU A 365 -5.30 28.93 -34.69
CA GLU A 365 -5.82 29.91 -35.65
C GLU A 365 -4.89 31.13 -35.72
N GLY A 366 -4.97 31.89 -36.81
CA GLY A 366 -4.23 33.14 -36.96
C GLY A 366 -4.42 34.09 -35.76
N ALA A 367 -3.49 35.03 -35.58
CA ALA A 367 -3.60 36.01 -34.50
C ALA A 367 -4.97 36.69 -34.55
N ALA A 368 -5.65 36.81 -33.40
CA ALA A 368 -6.86 37.62 -33.31
C ALA A 368 -6.53 38.98 -33.93
N GLY A 369 -7.25 39.36 -34.98
CA GLY A 369 -7.13 40.70 -35.52
C GLY A 369 -7.38 41.73 -34.40
N ASP A 370 -6.78 42.88 -34.52
CA ASP A 370 -6.89 43.91 -33.49
C ASP A 370 -8.34 44.44 -33.42
N ALA A 371 -9.09 44.09 -32.38
CA ALA A 371 -10.50 44.49 -32.21
C ALA A 371 -10.67 46.02 -32.17
N SER A 372 -9.62 46.76 -31.77
CA SER A 372 -9.61 48.24 -31.81
C SER A 372 -9.64 48.81 -33.23
N LYS A 373 -9.45 47.96 -34.25
CA LYS A 373 -9.51 48.33 -35.68
C LYS A 373 -10.86 47.99 -36.34
N VAL A 374 -11.80 47.43 -35.60
CA VAL A 374 -13.20 47.31 -36.04
C VAL A 374 -13.88 48.64 -35.78
N THR A 375 -14.49 49.22 -36.81
CA THR A 375 -15.23 50.48 -36.70
C THR A 375 -16.65 50.28 -37.19
N ALA A 376 -17.61 51.04 -36.67
CA ALA A 376 -18.97 51.08 -37.19
C ALA A 376 -19.34 52.52 -37.51
N ALA A 377 -20.04 52.74 -38.62
CA ALA A 377 -20.53 54.07 -38.99
C ALA A 377 -21.87 53.97 -39.72
N GLY A 378 -22.72 54.98 -39.55
CA GLY A 378 -23.98 55.11 -40.25
C GLY A 378 -25.07 55.77 -39.42
N PRO A 379 -26.18 56.17 -40.04
CA PRO A 379 -27.20 57.01 -39.43
C PRO A 379 -27.89 56.38 -38.21
N GLY A 380 -27.81 55.05 -38.04
CA GLY A 380 -28.41 54.33 -36.91
C GLY A 380 -27.64 54.38 -35.60
N ILE A 381 -26.40 54.88 -35.60
CA ILE A 381 -25.54 54.98 -34.40
C ILE A 381 -25.03 56.41 -34.15
N GLU A 382 -25.55 57.39 -34.90
CA GLU A 382 -25.28 58.80 -34.66
C GLU A 382 -25.98 59.29 -33.38
N LYS A 383 -25.37 60.25 -32.68
CA LYS A 383 -25.89 60.79 -31.40
C LYS A 383 -27.26 61.46 -31.53
N THR A 384 -27.62 61.91 -32.73
CA THR A 384 -28.85 62.65 -33.03
C THR A 384 -29.33 62.28 -34.42
N GLY A 385 -30.63 62.39 -34.67
CA GLY A 385 -31.21 62.17 -36.01
C GLY A 385 -31.88 60.81 -36.22
N VAL A 386 -31.75 59.88 -35.27
CA VAL A 386 -32.54 58.64 -35.25
C VAL A 386 -33.97 58.94 -34.80
N VAL A 387 -34.95 58.66 -35.67
CA VAL A 387 -36.37 58.96 -35.43
C VAL A 387 -37.13 57.68 -35.09
N ALA A 388 -37.91 57.71 -34.02
CA ALA A 388 -38.75 56.59 -33.61
C ALA A 388 -39.66 56.10 -34.75
N SER A 389 -39.81 54.79 -34.87
CA SER A 389 -40.63 54.11 -35.89
C SER A 389 -40.18 54.31 -37.35
N LYS A 390 -39.02 54.93 -37.61
CA LYS A 390 -38.38 54.93 -38.94
C LYS A 390 -37.20 53.97 -38.98
N ARG A 391 -37.07 53.20 -40.08
CA ARG A 391 -35.91 52.33 -40.27
C ARG A 391 -34.65 53.17 -40.43
N THR A 392 -33.55 52.68 -39.84
CA THR A 392 -32.21 53.23 -39.99
C THR A 392 -31.22 52.07 -40.15
N TYR A 393 -29.96 52.37 -40.43
CA TYR A 393 -28.91 51.36 -40.62
C TYR A 393 -27.57 51.90 -40.16
N PHE A 394 -26.63 50.99 -39.94
CA PHE A 394 -25.21 51.30 -39.82
C PHE A 394 -24.42 50.12 -40.39
N GLU A 395 -23.19 50.39 -40.78
CA GLU A 395 -22.29 49.40 -41.35
C GLU A 395 -21.14 49.16 -40.39
N VAL A 396 -20.71 47.90 -40.28
CA VAL A 396 -19.53 47.51 -39.49
C VAL A 396 -18.39 47.21 -40.45
N PHE A 397 -17.30 47.96 -40.31
CA PHE A 397 -16.10 47.85 -41.12
C PHE A 397 -15.06 47.00 -40.39
N THR A 398 -14.82 45.79 -40.91
CA THR A 398 -13.97 44.75 -40.30
C THR A 398 -12.65 44.55 -41.06
N LYS A 399 -12.01 45.64 -41.50
CA LYS A 399 -10.82 45.54 -42.38
C LYS A 399 -9.69 44.77 -41.65
N LYS A 400 -9.45 43.53 -42.08
CA LYS A 400 -8.49 42.53 -41.51
C LYS A 400 -8.95 41.76 -40.25
N TRP A 401 -10.24 41.69 -39.95
CA TRP A 401 -10.78 40.78 -38.93
C TRP A 401 -11.46 39.56 -39.58
N GLN A 402 -11.25 38.37 -39.04
CA GLN A 402 -11.84 37.10 -39.51
C GLN A 402 -12.62 36.38 -38.39
N GLY A 403 -13.36 37.13 -37.57
CA GLY A 403 -14.30 36.58 -36.58
C GLY A 403 -15.75 36.98 -36.88
N ASN A 404 -16.71 36.28 -36.25
CA ASN A 404 -18.12 36.67 -36.30
C ASN A 404 -18.33 38.03 -35.62
N VAL A 405 -19.24 38.84 -36.15
CA VAL A 405 -19.66 40.12 -35.57
C VAL A 405 -21.06 39.94 -35.02
N ASP A 406 -21.20 40.10 -33.70
CA ASP A 406 -22.51 40.15 -33.04
C ASP A 406 -22.88 41.61 -32.74
N VAL A 407 -24.13 41.97 -33.00
CA VAL A 407 -24.71 43.29 -32.75
C VAL A 407 -25.83 43.15 -31.74
N VAL A 408 -25.72 43.83 -30.60
CA VAL A 408 -26.76 43.89 -29.57
C VAL A 408 -27.24 45.34 -29.43
N ILE A 409 -28.54 45.56 -29.52
CA ILE A 409 -29.18 46.85 -29.24
C ILE A 409 -29.77 46.75 -27.84
N LEU A 410 -29.28 47.58 -26.92
CA LEU A 410 -29.76 47.63 -25.55
C LEU A 410 -30.78 48.77 -25.40
N ASP A 411 -31.89 48.49 -24.75
CA ASP A 411 -32.86 49.51 -24.36
C ASP A 411 -32.28 50.34 -23.19
N PRO A 412 -32.44 51.67 -23.16
CA PRO A 412 -32.00 52.52 -22.06
C PRO A 412 -32.53 52.13 -20.67
N GLN A 413 -33.52 51.23 -20.56
CA GLN A 413 -34.01 50.71 -19.27
C GLN A 413 -33.17 49.56 -18.67
N TRP A 414 -32.09 49.13 -19.33
CA TRP A 414 -31.25 47.98 -18.90
C TRP A 414 -29.77 48.34 -18.64
N SER A 415 -29.47 49.58 -18.25
CA SER A 415 -28.14 50.00 -17.77
C SER A 415 -28.01 49.94 -16.26
#